data_AF-A0A176XJ35-F1
#
_entry.id   AF-A0A176XJ35-F1
#
_cell.length_a   1.000
_cell.length_b   1.000
_cell.length_c   1.000
_cell.angle_alpha   90.00
_cell.angle_beta   90.00
_cell.angle_gamma   90.00
#
_symmetry.space_group_name_H-M   'P 1'
#
loop_
_entity.id
_entity.type
_entity.pdbx_description
1 polymer ?
#
loop_
_entity_poly.entity_id
_entity_poly.type
_entity_poly.pdbx_seq_one_letter_code
_entity_poly.pdbx_strand_id
1 'polypeptide(L)'
;MNLAQIKLPSRPLTLKRGAISVPAAYYFSVPVLVAILVVMLVAEGPGIMRDYRISKDPVEIENGDISGSCKTRKAIFTTCKANLSYTHEGMSYKKDVEVMFVDLHSGDYETGLVISAKNPDLATISLGLDMLWNRIITLGVFVALLGFGSLAMLFTLIRVLRVRLGLRRPAPLTAIPVALTAVAEKRSRLFVTFSDTVREPKTKRQSFAYLERGRIPVVIDHTGKHDVALAVLQGNSPLPVLLDDQLTQIEMTDAERAEALASLSPVVVSETQEAAAAQAAATRKGPGLARRLLTFVAIVAVIFVAVMGYWLWYVTSAPSQFTSPGMDINNMLPTALNEWGCARLQERFGDGPAPFGCAAADYQSWK
;
A
#
# COMPACT_ATOMS: atom_id res chain seq x y z
N MET A 1 -3.08 -37.19 -12.71
CA MET A 1 -2.84 -38.49 -12.02
C MET A 1 -3.59 -38.56 -10.69
N ASN A 2 -3.83 -39.77 -10.15
CA ASN A 2 -4.50 -39.98 -8.87
C ASN A 2 -3.46 -39.89 -7.73
N LEU A 3 -3.49 -38.82 -6.92
CA LEU A 3 -2.57 -38.59 -5.79
C LEU A 3 -2.52 -39.76 -4.78
N ALA A 4 -3.54 -40.63 -4.81
CA ALA A 4 -3.65 -41.83 -4.00
C ALA A 4 -2.56 -42.90 -4.25
N GLN A 5 -1.78 -42.80 -5.34
CA GLN A 5 -0.71 -43.76 -5.62
C GLN A 5 0.65 -43.41 -4.98
N ILE A 6 0.78 -42.22 -4.41
CA ILE A 6 2.02 -41.78 -3.77
C ILE A 6 2.10 -42.41 -2.37
N LYS A 7 3.00 -43.36 -2.19
CA LYS A 7 3.23 -44.03 -0.89
C LYS A 7 4.09 -43.15 0.01
N LEU A 8 3.45 -42.28 0.79
CA LEU A 8 4.10 -41.60 1.91
C LEU A 8 3.93 -42.43 3.19
N PRO A 9 4.91 -42.46 4.11
CA PRO A 9 4.77 -43.16 5.38
C PRO A 9 3.58 -42.60 6.17
N SER A 10 2.71 -43.48 6.67
CA SER A 10 1.52 -43.10 7.44
C SER A 10 1.84 -42.66 8.87
N ARG A 11 3.10 -42.82 9.31
CA ARG A 11 3.55 -42.38 10.64
C ARG A 11 3.70 -40.85 10.72
N PRO A 12 3.60 -40.25 11.91
CA PRO A 12 3.88 -38.84 12.10
C PRO A 12 5.33 -38.52 11.73
N LEU A 13 5.53 -37.57 10.82
CA LEU A 13 6.85 -37.15 10.34
C LEU A 13 7.09 -35.67 10.61
N THR A 14 8.37 -35.31 10.74
CA THR A 14 8.84 -33.94 10.93
C THR A 14 9.30 -33.33 9.60
N LEU A 15 9.07 -32.04 9.44
CA LEU A 15 9.48 -31.29 8.25
C LEU A 15 10.60 -30.30 8.62
N LYS A 16 11.56 -30.13 7.72
CA LYS A 16 12.66 -29.17 7.92
C LYS A 16 12.10 -27.74 8.09
N ARG A 17 12.64 -26.98 9.06
CA ARG A 17 12.25 -25.55 9.28
C ARG A 17 12.39 -24.67 8.03
N GLY A 18 13.34 -25.00 7.16
CA GLY A 18 13.63 -24.26 5.92
C GLY A 18 12.68 -24.56 4.76
N ALA A 19 11.76 -25.52 4.92
CA ALA A 19 10.82 -25.96 3.90
C ALA A 19 9.87 -24.85 3.43
N ILE A 20 9.54 -23.90 4.32
CA ILE A 20 8.78 -22.69 3.98
C ILE A 20 9.70 -21.50 4.15
N SER A 21 9.90 -20.75 3.06
CA SER A 21 10.68 -19.53 3.04
C SER A 21 9.81 -18.27 3.13
N VAL A 22 10.43 -17.17 3.53
CA VAL A 22 9.84 -15.83 3.53
C VAL A 22 10.84 -15.00 2.75
N PRO A 23 10.43 -14.26 1.72
CA PRO A 23 11.33 -13.38 1.00
C PRO A 23 12.00 -12.42 1.99
N ALA A 24 13.32 -12.26 1.91
CA ALA A 24 14.08 -11.39 2.82
C ALA A 24 13.48 -9.96 2.89
N ALA A 25 12.87 -9.51 1.78
CA ALA A 25 12.16 -8.24 1.70
C ALA A 25 11.13 -8.06 2.83
N TYR A 26 10.37 -9.08 3.22
CA TYR A 26 9.35 -8.96 4.28
C TYR A 26 9.94 -8.63 5.66
N TYR A 27 11.15 -9.13 5.97
CA TYR A 27 11.78 -8.87 7.27
C TYR A 27 12.24 -7.42 7.41
N PHE A 28 12.68 -6.80 6.31
CA PHE A 28 13.16 -5.42 6.32
C PHE A 28 12.07 -4.42 5.92
N SER A 29 11.09 -4.81 5.09
CA SER A 29 10.03 -3.90 4.64
C SER A 29 9.13 -3.46 5.79
N VAL A 30 8.73 -4.36 6.68
CA VAL A 30 7.87 -4.03 7.82
C VAL A 30 8.49 -2.96 8.73
N PRO A 31 9.71 -3.12 9.28
CA PRO A 31 10.30 -2.08 10.13
C PRO A 31 10.57 -0.78 9.37
N VAL A 32 10.93 -0.84 8.09
CA VAL A 32 11.14 0.36 7.26
C VAL A 32 9.83 1.12 7.05
N LEU A 33 8.73 0.44 6.71
CA LEU A 33 7.42 1.08 6.51
C LEU A 33 6.90 1.69 7.82
N VAL A 34 7.08 1.00 8.95
CA VAL A 34 6.74 1.52 10.27
C VAL A 34 7.59 2.75 10.61
N ALA A 35 8.90 2.73 10.34
CA ALA A 35 9.77 3.87 10.58
C ALA A 35 9.35 5.09 9.75
N ILE A 36 9.04 4.90 8.45
CA ILE A 36 8.53 5.96 7.58
C ILE A 36 7.22 6.54 8.13
N LEU A 37 6.29 5.67 8.55
CA LEU A 37 5.02 6.08 9.13
C LEU A 37 5.22 6.91 10.41
N VAL A 38 6.12 6.49 11.31
CA VAL A 38 6.42 7.21 12.55
C VAL A 38 7.05 8.58 12.25
N VAL A 39 8.04 8.64 11.36
CA VAL A 39 8.68 9.91 10.96
C VAL A 39 7.65 10.87 10.38
N MET A 40 6.74 10.39 9.52
CA MET A 40 5.69 11.19 8.93
C MET A 40 4.73 11.76 9.99
N LEU A 41 4.30 10.94 10.95
CA LEU A 41 3.42 11.37 12.04
C LEU A 41 4.09 12.39 12.96
N VAL A 42 5.39 12.23 13.25
CA VAL A 42 6.14 13.15 14.12
C VAL A 42 6.43 14.48 13.42
N ALA A 43 6.71 14.45 12.11
CA ALA A 43 6.99 15.66 11.34
C ALA A 43 5.73 16.50 11.08
N GLU A 44 4.63 15.86 10.64
CA GLU A 44 3.43 16.57 10.19
C GLU A 44 2.37 16.74 11.28
N GLY A 45 2.29 15.78 12.21
CA GLY A 45 1.25 15.71 13.23
C GLY A 45 1.15 16.95 14.13
N PRO A 46 2.26 17.49 14.68
CA PRO A 46 2.21 18.67 15.54
C PRO A 46 1.64 19.90 14.84
N GLY A 47 2.03 20.14 13.57
CA GLY A 47 1.53 21.26 12.78
C GLY A 47 0.03 21.15 12.52
N ILE A 48 -0.44 19.97 12.09
CA ILE A 48 -1.87 19.72 11.87
C ILE A 48 -2.66 19.87 13.17
N MET A 49 -2.15 19.37 14.30
CA MET A 49 -2.82 19.48 15.59
C MET A 49 -2.91 20.94 16.06
N ARG A 50 -1.87 21.75 15.84
CA ARG A 50 -1.88 23.18 16.13
C ARG A 50 -2.94 23.89 15.29
N ASP A 51 -2.90 23.69 13.98
CA ASP A 51 -3.78 24.38 13.03
C ASP A 51 -5.25 23.96 13.24
N TYR A 52 -5.51 22.69 13.61
CA TYR A 52 -6.84 22.22 14.02
C TYR A 52 -7.34 22.82 15.35
N ARG A 53 -6.44 23.20 16.27
CA ARG A 53 -6.84 23.93 17.48
C ARG A 53 -7.22 25.37 17.14
N ILE A 54 -6.42 26.04 16.30
CA ILE A 54 -6.67 27.41 15.84
C ILE A 54 -7.97 27.49 15.03
N SER A 55 -8.28 26.49 14.20
CA SER A 55 -9.50 26.47 13.38
C SER A 55 -10.80 26.46 14.18
N LYS A 56 -10.77 26.23 15.50
CA LYS A 56 -11.96 26.26 16.36
C LYS A 56 -12.32 27.66 16.85
N ASP A 57 -11.35 28.57 16.87
CA ASP A 57 -11.50 29.95 17.33
C ASP A 57 -10.51 30.90 16.61
N PRO A 58 -10.58 30.99 15.26
CA PRO A 58 -9.63 31.78 14.49
C PRO A 58 -9.87 33.28 14.68
N VAL A 59 -8.79 34.03 14.90
CA VAL A 59 -8.77 35.49 14.93
C VAL A 59 -7.66 35.99 14.01
N GLU A 60 -8.03 36.79 13.02
CA GLU A 60 -7.07 37.40 12.10
C GLU A 60 -6.46 38.67 12.72
N ILE A 61 -5.15 38.84 12.58
CA ILE A 61 -4.40 39.99 13.09
C ILE A 61 -3.89 40.81 11.91
N GLU A 62 -4.42 42.03 11.76
CA GLU A 62 -4.04 42.96 10.68
C GLU A 62 -2.61 43.54 10.85
N ASN A 63 -2.09 43.60 12.08
CA ASN A 63 -0.82 44.25 12.43
C ASN A 63 0.30 43.24 12.79
N GLY A 64 0.59 42.30 11.89
CA GLY A 64 1.68 41.31 12.05
C GLY A 64 2.62 41.27 10.85
N ASP A 65 3.91 41.06 11.09
CA ASP A 65 4.90 40.87 10.02
C ASP A 65 5.06 39.37 9.71
N ILE A 66 4.95 39.05 8.42
CA ILE A 66 5.00 37.69 7.87
C ILE A 66 6.14 37.65 6.86
N SER A 67 7.22 36.93 7.19
CA SER A 67 8.33 36.71 6.27
C SER A 67 8.48 35.22 5.98
N GLY A 68 8.34 34.80 4.73
CA GLY A 68 8.34 33.38 4.39
C GLY A 68 8.73 33.06 2.97
N SER A 69 9.02 31.78 2.70
CA SER A 69 9.27 31.26 1.36
C SER A 69 8.64 29.88 1.19
N CYS A 70 8.04 29.67 0.02
CA CYS A 70 7.46 28.39 -0.38
C CYS A 70 8.36 27.70 -1.40
N LYS A 71 8.50 26.37 -1.27
CA LYS A 71 9.23 25.52 -2.22
C LYS A 71 8.36 24.34 -2.61
N THR A 72 8.08 24.22 -3.90
CA THR A 72 7.33 23.09 -4.48
C THR A 72 8.28 22.04 -5.02
N ARG A 73 8.13 20.78 -4.57
CA ARG A 73 8.93 19.64 -5.02
C ARG A 73 8.07 18.66 -5.78
N LYS A 74 8.59 18.16 -6.92
CA LYS A 74 7.92 17.19 -7.80
C LYS A 74 6.51 17.62 -8.23
N ALA A 75 6.25 18.93 -8.30
CA ALA A 75 4.98 19.54 -8.71
C ALA A 75 3.73 19.14 -7.87
N ILE A 76 3.91 18.56 -6.68
CA ILE A 76 2.80 18.03 -5.87
C ILE A 76 2.95 18.39 -4.39
N PHE A 77 4.18 18.50 -3.87
CA PHE A 77 4.42 18.79 -2.45
C PHE A 77 4.96 20.21 -2.31
N THR A 78 4.17 21.11 -1.74
CA THR A 78 4.57 22.48 -1.42
C THR A 78 4.88 22.59 0.06
N THR A 79 6.09 23.05 0.37
CA THR A 79 6.54 23.36 1.73
C THR A 79 6.71 24.86 1.87
N CYS A 80 5.92 25.50 2.73
CA CYS A 80 6.04 26.92 3.07
C CYS A 80 6.63 27.07 4.46
N LYS A 81 7.67 27.88 4.58
CA LYS A 81 8.28 28.28 5.84
C LYS A 81 8.01 29.75 6.05
N ALA A 82 7.38 30.11 7.16
CA ALA A 82 7.07 31.49 7.50
C ALA A 82 7.50 31.78 8.95
N ASN A 83 8.15 32.91 9.16
CA ASN A 83 8.43 33.48 10.47
C ASN A 83 7.38 34.55 10.73
N LEU A 84 6.64 34.40 11.83
CA LEU A 84 5.55 35.27 12.23
C LEU A 84 6.02 36.11 13.42
N SER A 85 5.87 37.43 13.32
CA SER A 85 6.05 38.32 14.47
C SER A 85 4.85 39.24 14.64
N TYR A 86 4.26 39.24 15.83
CA TYR A 86 3.03 39.96 16.10
C TYR A 86 2.92 40.39 17.56
N THR A 87 2.15 41.43 17.80
CA THR A 87 1.86 41.95 19.14
C THR A 87 0.38 41.79 19.41
N HIS A 88 0.03 41.15 20.52
CA HIS A 88 -1.35 40.96 20.96
C HIS A 88 -1.46 41.26 22.45
N GLU A 89 -2.43 42.10 22.85
CA GLU A 89 -2.62 42.57 24.24
C GLU A 89 -1.33 43.12 24.90
N GLY A 90 -0.47 43.79 24.12
CA GLY A 90 0.78 44.38 24.62
C GLY A 90 1.96 43.41 24.78
N MET A 91 1.80 42.12 24.46
CA MET A 91 2.87 41.13 24.45
C MET A 91 3.30 40.79 23.01
N SER A 92 4.60 40.77 22.77
CA SER A 92 5.18 40.42 21.46
C SER A 92 5.49 38.94 21.36
N TYR A 93 5.03 38.30 20.29
CA TYR A 93 5.23 36.88 20.02
C TYR A 93 6.04 36.71 18.72
N LYS A 94 6.94 35.72 18.73
CA LYS A 94 7.68 35.26 17.54
C LYS A 94 7.48 33.77 17.37
N LYS A 95 7.05 33.35 16.18
CA LYS A 95 6.74 31.95 15.88
C LYS A 95 7.22 31.56 14.49
N ASP A 96 7.94 30.45 14.43
CA ASP A 96 8.30 29.83 13.17
C ASP A 96 7.24 28.78 12.81
N VAL A 97 6.69 28.91 11.61
CA VAL A 97 5.61 28.07 11.11
C VAL A 97 6.05 27.41 9.81
N GLU A 98 6.11 26.09 9.83
CA GLU A 98 6.31 25.27 8.64
C GLU A 98 4.99 24.57 8.30
N VAL A 99 4.53 24.76 7.06
CA VAL A 99 3.31 24.14 6.53
C VAL A 99 3.70 23.35 5.29
N MET A 100 3.48 22.03 5.33
CA MET A 100 3.55 21.17 4.16
C MET A 100 2.13 20.80 3.73
N PHE A 101 1.82 21.01 2.46
CA PHE A 101 0.54 20.63 1.86
C PHE A 101 0.74 20.12 0.43
N VAL A 102 -0.26 19.39 -0.06
CA VAL A 102 -0.26 18.90 -1.44
C VAL A 102 -0.94 19.93 -2.31
N ASP A 103 -0.17 20.55 -3.19
CA ASP A 103 -0.65 21.59 -4.09
C ASP A 103 0.13 21.53 -5.41
N LEU A 104 -0.58 21.73 -6.51
CA LEU A 104 -0.03 21.74 -7.87
C LEU A 104 0.23 23.17 -8.38
N HIS A 105 -0.03 24.19 -7.55
CA HIS A 105 0.23 25.59 -7.87
C HIS A 105 1.74 25.94 -7.91
N SER A 106 2.09 26.91 -8.76
CA SER A 106 3.39 27.57 -8.80
C SER A 106 3.17 29.08 -8.89
N GLY A 107 3.31 29.79 -7.77
CA GLY A 107 3.09 31.23 -7.66
C GLY A 107 3.21 31.72 -6.21
N ASP A 108 3.04 33.02 -6.02
CA ASP A 108 3.04 33.66 -4.70
C ASP A 108 1.68 33.44 -4.01
N TYR A 109 1.71 33.19 -2.71
CA TYR A 109 0.52 32.96 -1.89
C TYR A 109 0.23 34.22 -1.06
N GLU A 110 -0.98 34.78 -1.16
CA GLU A 110 -1.44 35.78 -0.19
C GLU A 110 -1.86 35.09 1.10
N THR A 111 -1.26 35.49 2.22
CA THR A 111 -1.51 34.86 3.52
C THR A 111 -1.63 35.90 4.61
N GLY A 112 -2.77 35.94 5.31
CA GLY A 112 -2.94 36.65 6.58
C GLY A 112 -2.42 35.85 7.79
N LEU A 113 -2.11 36.54 8.89
CA LEU A 113 -1.74 35.97 10.18
C LEU A 113 -2.98 35.65 11.01
N VAL A 114 -3.09 34.41 11.49
CA VAL A 114 -4.23 33.94 12.28
C VAL A 114 -3.76 33.33 13.60
N ILE A 115 -4.41 33.73 14.70
CA ILE A 115 -4.16 33.23 16.05
C ILE A 115 -5.41 32.55 16.63
N SER A 116 -5.24 31.75 17.69
CA SER A 116 -6.36 31.23 18.48
C SER A 116 -6.83 32.28 19.50
N ALA A 117 -8.14 32.57 19.54
CA ALA A 117 -8.73 33.49 20.49
C ALA A 117 -8.45 33.11 21.96
N LYS A 118 -8.44 31.80 22.25
CA LYS A 118 -8.23 31.29 23.62
C LYS A 118 -6.77 31.15 24.01
N ASN A 119 -5.88 30.96 23.04
CA ASN A 119 -4.44 30.78 23.28
C ASN A 119 -3.65 31.58 22.24
N PRO A 120 -3.32 32.86 22.53
CA PRO A 120 -2.58 33.72 21.61
C PRO A 120 -1.18 33.21 21.25
N ASP A 121 -0.65 32.21 21.99
CA ASP A 121 0.62 31.53 21.69
C ASP A 121 0.54 30.59 20.47
N LEU A 122 -0.68 30.23 20.04
CA LEU A 122 -0.92 29.44 18.84
C LEU A 122 -1.18 30.39 17.67
N ALA A 123 -0.21 30.47 16.76
CA ALA A 123 -0.31 31.23 15.53
C ALA A 123 -0.04 30.37 14.30
N THR A 124 -0.69 30.71 13.20
CA THR A 124 -0.50 30.11 11.89
C THR A 124 -0.82 31.14 10.80
N ILE A 125 -0.61 30.77 9.55
CA ILE A 125 -1.03 31.56 8.38
C ILE A 125 -2.40 31.06 7.93
N SER A 126 -3.25 31.95 7.40
CA SER A 126 -4.57 31.63 6.81
C SER A 126 -4.49 30.45 5.84
N LEU A 127 -3.47 30.43 4.96
CA LEU A 127 -3.19 29.31 4.05
C LEU A 127 -3.05 27.95 4.77
N GLY A 128 -2.52 27.94 6.01
CA GLY A 128 -2.41 26.75 6.83
C GLY A 128 -3.76 26.22 7.33
N LEU A 129 -4.73 27.11 7.55
CA LEU A 129 -6.11 26.76 7.91
C LEU A 129 -6.90 26.32 6.67
N ASP A 130 -6.74 27.02 5.55
CA ASP A 130 -7.40 26.68 4.28
C ASP A 130 -7.00 25.28 3.80
N MET A 131 -5.71 24.94 3.94
CA MET A 131 -5.16 23.64 3.55
C MET A 131 -5.22 22.58 4.65
N LEU A 132 -5.83 22.88 5.81
CA LEU A 132 -5.85 21.97 6.96
C LEU A 132 -6.48 20.61 6.61
N TRP A 133 -7.64 20.62 5.94
CA TRP A 133 -8.33 19.38 5.56
C TRP A 133 -7.58 18.58 4.50
N ASN A 134 -6.98 19.24 3.52
CA ASN A 134 -6.10 18.60 2.55
C ASN A 134 -4.92 17.88 3.25
N ARG A 135 -4.30 18.52 4.25
CA ARG A 135 -3.22 17.93 5.06
C ARG A 135 -3.69 16.75 5.91
N ILE A 136 -4.85 16.88 6.56
CA ILE A 136 -5.46 15.80 7.37
C ILE A 136 -5.79 14.58 6.50
N ILE A 137 -6.44 14.79 5.36
CA ILE A 137 -6.83 13.72 4.44
C ILE A 137 -5.58 13.06 3.86
N THR A 138 -4.62 13.85 3.38
CA THR A 138 -3.37 13.33 2.81
C THR A 138 -2.62 12.50 3.84
N LEU A 139 -2.42 13.01 5.06
CA LEU A 139 -1.78 12.27 6.14
C LEU A 139 -2.57 11.01 6.48
N GLY A 140 -3.89 11.11 6.58
CA GLY A 140 -4.79 9.98 6.85
C GLY A 140 -4.68 8.87 5.80
N VAL A 141 -4.62 9.20 4.51
CA VAL A 141 -4.45 8.25 3.41
C VAL A 141 -3.08 7.55 3.51
N PHE A 142 -2.00 8.29 3.73
CA PHE A 142 -0.68 7.67 3.90
C PHE A 142 -0.61 6.79 5.14
N VAL A 143 -1.19 7.23 6.26
CA VAL A 143 -1.29 6.43 7.49
C VAL A 143 -2.09 5.16 7.25
N ALA A 144 -3.21 5.24 6.53
CA ALA A 144 -3.99 4.08 6.17
C ALA A 144 -3.17 3.12 5.28
N LEU A 145 -2.62 3.60 4.16
CA LEU A 145 -1.88 2.74 3.22
C LEU A 145 -0.66 2.07 3.87
N LEU A 146 0.17 2.86 4.57
CA LEU A 146 1.37 2.36 5.23
C LEU A 146 1.02 1.52 6.46
N GLY A 147 0.03 1.93 7.25
CA GLY A 147 -0.42 1.23 8.45
C GLY A 147 -1.08 -0.10 8.12
N PHE A 148 -2.13 -0.12 7.29
CA PHE A 148 -2.79 -1.35 6.86
C PHE A 148 -1.84 -2.27 6.08
N GLY A 149 -0.99 -1.71 5.22
CA GLY A 149 0.05 -2.47 4.50
C GLY A 149 1.03 -3.14 5.45
N SER A 150 1.53 -2.41 6.46
CA SER A 150 2.43 -2.95 7.48
C SER A 150 1.76 -4.03 8.34
N LEU A 151 0.51 -3.82 8.75
CA LEU A 151 -0.27 -4.79 9.52
C LEU A 151 -0.52 -6.08 8.73
N ALA A 152 -0.91 -5.97 7.46
CA ALA A 152 -1.12 -7.11 6.58
C ALA A 152 0.18 -7.91 6.38
N MET A 153 1.30 -7.22 6.10
CA MET A 153 2.61 -7.87 5.97
C MET A 153 3.04 -8.54 7.29
N LEU A 154 2.88 -7.85 8.42
CA LEU A 154 3.19 -8.40 9.75
C LEU A 154 2.37 -9.64 10.05
N PHE A 155 1.07 -9.62 9.77
CA PHE A 155 0.20 -10.78 9.96
C PHE A 155 0.63 -11.97 9.10
N THR A 156 1.00 -11.73 7.83
CA THR A 156 1.55 -12.79 6.97
C THR A 156 2.88 -13.33 7.51
N LEU A 157 3.76 -12.45 7.99
CA LEU A 157 5.05 -12.84 8.57
C LEU A 157 4.86 -13.69 9.82
N ILE A 158 4.04 -13.24 10.78
CA ILE A 158 3.71 -13.97 12.01
C ILE A 158 3.11 -15.34 11.66
N ARG A 159 2.19 -15.40 10.70
CA ARG A 159 1.59 -16.66 10.25
C ARG A 159 2.66 -17.63 9.76
N VAL A 160 3.54 -17.21 8.86
CA VAL A 160 4.59 -18.08 8.32
C VAL A 160 5.57 -18.51 9.41
N LEU A 161 5.95 -17.61 10.33
CA LEU A 161 6.80 -17.94 11.46
C LEU A 161 6.15 -18.98 12.39
N ARG A 162 4.85 -18.84 12.69
CA ARG A 162 4.11 -19.85 13.47
C ARG A 162 4.10 -21.21 12.78
N VAL A 163 3.88 -21.25 11.46
CA VAL A 163 3.94 -22.49 10.69
C VAL A 163 5.33 -23.11 10.78
N ARG A 164 6.40 -22.34 10.51
CA ARG A 164 7.79 -22.83 10.61
C ARG A 164 8.12 -23.40 11.99
N LEU A 165 7.63 -22.77 13.05
CA LEU A 165 7.80 -23.27 14.41
C LEU A 165 7.04 -24.59 14.63
N GLY A 166 5.85 -24.72 14.05
CA GLY A 166 5.03 -25.92 14.06
C GLY A 166 5.58 -27.08 13.23
N LEU A 167 6.36 -26.82 12.16
CA LEU A 167 6.87 -27.86 11.25
C LEU A 167 7.72 -28.96 11.92
N ARG A 168 8.34 -28.62 13.06
CA ARG A 168 9.13 -29.55 13.88
C ARG A 168 8.30 -30.53 14.70
N ARG A 169 6.98 -30.33 14.81
CA ARG A 169 6.13 -31.23 15.57
C ARG A 169 5.74 -32.41 14.67
N PRO A 170 5.97 -33.66 15.09
CA PRO A 170 5.62 -34.82 14.28
C PRO A 170 4.10 -34.87 14.09
N ALA A 171 3.66 -34.96 12.84
CA ALA A 171 2.25 -34.97 12.48
C ALA A 171 2.06 -35.71 11.14
N PRO A 172 0.85 -36.23 10.87
CA PRO A 172 0.57 -36.94 9.62
C PRO A 172 0.70 -35.99 8.43
N LEU A 173 1.27 -36.51 7.32
CA LEU A 173 1.44 -35.78 6.08
C LEU A 173 0.33 -36.16 5.09
N THR A 174 -0.27 -35.16 4.45
CA THR A 174 -1.26 -35.35 3.39
C THR A 174 -0.75 -34.73 2.10
N ALA A 175 -0.64 -35.55 1.04
CA ALA A 175 -0.23 -35.09 -0.28
C ALA A 175 -1.33 -34.24 -0.92
N ILE A 176 -0.95 -33.07 -1.43
CA ILE A 176 -1.85 -32.15 -2.12
C ILE A 176 -1.21 -31.61 -3.42
N PRO A 177 -2.02 -31.30 -4.44
CA PRO A 177 -1.56 -30.62 -5.63
C PRO A 177 -1.53 -29.10 -5.40
N VAL A 178 -0.44 -28.44 -5.81
CA VAL A 178 -0.29 -26.97 -5.74
C VAL A 178 0.14 -26.40 -7.08
N ALA A 179 -0.33 -25.21 -7.44
CA ALA A 179 0.08 -24.56 -8.69
C ALA A 179 1.37 -23.76 -8.48
N LEU A 180 2.39 -24.00 -9.31
CA LEU A 180 3.61 -23.21 -9.39
C LEU A 180 3.32 -21.90 -10.11
N THR A 181 3.46 -20.78 -9.40
CA THR A 181 3.17 -19.44 -9.95
C THR A 181 4.42 -18.72 -10.43
N ALA A 182 5.59 -19.02 -9.84
CA ALA A 182 6.88 -18.52 -10.30
C ALA A 182 8.01 -19.46 -9.86
N VAL A 183 8.94 -19.72 -10.76
CA VAL A 183 10.20 -20.44 -10.49
C VAL A 183 11.33 -19.55 -10.97
N ALA A 184 12.27 -19.22 -10.08
CA ALA A 184 13.41 -18.37 -10.41
C ALA A 184 14.66 -18.85 -9.69
N GLU A 185 15.81 -18.83 -10.36
CA GLU A 185 17.07 -19.10 -9.69
C GLU A 185 17.59 -17.85 -8.98
N LYS A 186 17.94 -17.97 -7.69
CA LYS A 186 18.47 -16.88 -6.88
C LYS A 186 19.64 -17.35 -6.03
N ARG A 187 20.84 -16.79 -6.27
CA ARG A 187 22.08 -17.13 -5.55
C ARG A 187 22.36 -18.64 -5.54
N SER A 188 22.26 -19.29 -6.70
CA SER A 188 22.52 -20.73 -6.89
C SER A 188 21.57 -21.66 -6.13
N ARG A 189 20.36 -21.18 -5.81
CA ARG A 189 19.24 -21.96 -5.24
C ARG A 189 17.97 -21.66 -6.01
N LEU A 190 17.10 -22.66 -6.16
CA LEU A 190 15.82 -22.47 -6.84
C LEU A 190 14.81 -21.84 -5.88
N PHE A 191 14.31 -20.65 -6.21
CA PHE A 191 13.22 -20.00 -5.49
C PHE A 191 11.90 -20.29 -6.18
N VAL A 192 10.99 -20.94 -5.46
CA VAL A 192 9.68 -21.36 -5.98
C VAL A 192 8.57 -20.66 -5.22
N THR A 193 7.67 -20.02 -5.96
CA THR A 193 6.39 -19.50 -5.47
C THR A 193 5.29 -20.42 -5.94
N PHE A 194 4.44 -20.84 -5.00
CA PHE A 194 3.35 -21.76 -5.28
C PHE A 194 2.08 -21.34 -4.56
N SER A 195 0.93 -21.76 -5.08
CA SER A 195 -0.37 -21.41 -4.55
C SER A 195 -1.33 -22.60 -4.49
N ASP A 196 -2.08 -22.69 -3.40
CA ASP A 196 -3.11 -23.70 -3.21
C ASP A 196 -4.41 -23.28 -3.91
N THR A 197 -4.41 -23.39 -5.24
CA THR A 197 -5.53 -23.05 -6.12
C THR A 197 -6.11 -24.25 -6.88
N VAL A 198 -5.48 -25.42 -6.73
CA VAL A 198 -5.81 -26.64 -7.48
C VAL A 198 -6.73 -27.56 -6.67
N ARG A 199 -6.52 -27.67 -5.35
CA ARG A 199 -7.31 -28.50 -4.45
C ARG A 199 -8.67 -27.88 -4.14
N GLU A 200 -9.70 -28.72 -3.97
CA GLU A 200 -10.96 -28.35 -3.31
C GLU A 200 -10.96 -28.81 -1.83
N PRO A 201 -11.28 -27.94 -0.86
CA PRO A 201 -11.59 -26.51 -1.00
C PRO A 201 -10.34 -25.65 -1.25
N LYS A 202 -10.43 -24.70 -2.17
CA LYS A 202 -9.34 -23.78 -2.54
C LYS A 202 -9.05 -22.77 -1.43
N THR A 203 -7.83 -22.77 -0.88
CA THR A 203 -7.42 -21.74 0.08
C THR A 203 -6.89 -20.47 -0.59
N LYS A 204 -6.47 -20.54 -1.85
CA LYS A 204 -5.82 -19.46 -2.64
C LYS A 204 -4.59 -18.86 -1.96
N ARG A 205 -4.02 -19.56 -0.98
CA ARG A 205 -2.86 -19.08 -0.22
C ARG A 205 -1.60 -19.28 -1.04
N GLN A 206 -0.72 -18.28 -0.98
CA GLN A 206 0.61 -18.33 -1.59
C GLN A 206 1.66 -18.68 -0.54
N SER A 207 2.60 -19.51 -0.95
CA SER A 207 3.76 -19.96 -0.18
C SER A 207 5.03 -19.86 -1.02
N PHE A 208 6.17 -19.80 -0.33
CA PHE A 208 7.48 -19.69 -0.96
C PHE A 208 8.39 -20.78 -0.41
N ALA A 209 9.26 -21.36 -1.25
CA ALA A 209 10.27 -22.32 -0.85
C ALA A 209 11.61 -22.03 -1.56
N TYR A 210 12.71 -22.33 -0.88
CA TYR A 210 14.03 -22.44 -1.52
C TYR A 210 14.39 -23.92 -1.60
N LEU A 211 14.66 -24.42 -2.81
CA LEU A 211 15.24 -25.74 -2.99
C LEU A 211 16.77 -25.65 -2.97
N GLU A 212 17.42 -26.76 -2.62
CA GLU A 212 18.88 -26.87 -2.65
C GLU A 212 19.42 -26.79 -4.09
N ARG A 213 20.73 -26.58 -4.23
CA ARG A 213 21.35 -26.37 -5.55
C ARG A 213 21.19 -27.61 -6.43
N GLY A 214 20.66 -27.43 -7.63
CA GLY A 214 20.39 -28.52 -8.58
C GLY A 214 19.14 -29.36 -8.28
N ARG A 215 18.34 -28.99 -7.26
CA ARG A 215 17.06 -29.64 -6.95
C ARG A 215 15.91 -28.98 -7.68
N ILE A 216 14.94 -29.79 -8.09
CA ILE A 216 13.73 -29.35 -8.81
C ILE A 216 12.47 -29.77 -8.04
N PRO A 217 11.37 -29.00 -8.16
CA PRO A 217 10.10 -29.41 -7.57
C PRO A 217 9.57 -30.65 -8.29
N VAL A 218 8.89 -31.53 -7.57
CA VAL A 218 8.16 -32.66 -8.18
C VAL A 218 6.92 -32.09 -8.85
N VAL A 219 6.89 -32.04 -10.18
CA VAL A 219 5.69 -31.68 -10.95
C VAL A 219 4.86 -32.97 -11.09
N ILE A 220 3.54 -32.86 -11.22
CA ILE A 220 2.62 -34.00 -11.34
C ILE A 220 1.70 -33.83 -12.54
N ASP A 221 1.42 -32.57 -12.90
CA ASP A 221 0.50 -32.23 -13.97
C ASP A 221 0.82 -30.84 -14.53
N HIS A 222 0.32 -30.55 -15.73
CA HIS A 222 0.32 -29.22 -16.29
C HIS A 222 -1.13 -28.75 -16.46
N THR A 223 -1.60 -27.90 -15.54
CA THR A 223 -2.83 -27.16 -15.81
C THR A 223 -2.44 -26.07 -16.80
N GLY A 224 -3.09 -25.92 -17.96
CA GLY A 224 -2.63 -25.05 -19.07
C GLY A 224 -2.25 -23.59 -18.78
N LYS A 225 -2.33 -23.10 -17.54
CA LYS A 225 -1.82 -21.82 -17.04
C LYS A 225 -0.60 -21.94 -16.10
N HIS A 226 -0.47 -23.02 -15.33
CA HIS A 226 0.55 -23.21 -14.29
C HIS A 226 0.88 -24.70 -14.12
N ASP A 227 2.17 -25.03 -13.97
CA ASP A 227 2.60 -26.37 -13.59
C ASP A 227 2.05 -26.73 -12.20
N VAL A 228 1.58 -27.96 -12.03
CA VAL A 228 1.05 -28.47 -10.77
C VAL A 228 2.12 -29.31 -10.10
N ALA A 229 2.62 -28.85 -8.96
CA ALA A 229 3.60 -29.56 -8.17
C ALA A 229 2.99 -30.30 -6.98
N LEU A 230 3.75 -31.29 -6.49
CA LEU A 230 3.43 -32.02 -5.29
C LEU A 230 3.85 -31.22 -4.05
N ALA A 231 2.90 -31.02 -3.15
CA ALA A 231 3.16 -30.50 -1.82
C ALA A 231 2.53 -31.38 -0.73
N VAL A 232 2.96 -31.20 0.50
CA VAL A 232 2.40 -31.87 1.67
C VAL A 232 1.85 -30.87 2.68
N LEU A 233 0.71 -31.21 3.27
CA LEU A 233 0.19 -30.55 4.45
C LEU A 233 0.46 -31.41 5.68
N GLN A 234 1.01 -30.78 6.71
CA GLN A 234 1.30 -31.43 7.99
C GLN A 234 0.19 -31.11 9.00
N GLY A 235 -0.59 -32.13 9.36
CA GLY A 235 -1.76 -31.99 10.23
C GLY A 235 -2.71 -30.87 9.77
N ASN A 236 -3.02 -29.93 10.66
CA ASN A 236 -3.87 -28.77 10.38
C ASN A 236 -3.06 -27.50 10.02
N SER A 237 -1.87 -27.65 9.43
CA SER A 237 -1.06 -26.51 9.01
C SER A 237 -1.82 -25.66 7.97
N PRO A 238 -1.89 -24.32 8.14
CA PRO A 238 -2.56 -23.44 7.19
C PRO A 238 -1.79 -23.23 5.88
N LEU A 239 -0.54 -23.70 5.78
CA LEU A 239 0.32 -23.55 4.60
C LEU A 239 0.93 -24.90 4.19
N PRO A 240 0.91 -25.24 2.89
CA PRO A 240 1.57 -26.43 2.38
C PRO A 240 3.08 -26.26 2.19
N VAL A 241 3.77 -27.39 2.20
CA VAL A 241 5.21 -27.53 2.00
C VAL A 241 5.47 -28.21 0.66
N LEU A 242 6.21 -27.54 -0.23
CA LEU A 242 6.56 -28.07 -1.55
C LEU A 242 7.55 -29.23 -1.42
N LEU A 243 7.43 -30.28 -2.23
CA LEU A 243 8.40 -31.39 -2.26
C LEU A 243 9.38 -31.26 -3.43
N ASP A 244 10.62 -31.68 -3.20
CA ASP A 244 11.67 -31.79 -4.21
C ASP A 244 11.84 -33.24 -4.69
N ASP A 245 12.60 -33.40 -5.77
CA ASP A 245 12.91 -34.68 -6.44
C ASP A 245 13.50 -35.77 -5.53
N GLN A 246 14.02 -35.41 -4.34
CA GLN A 246 14.59 -36.34 -3.36
C GLN A 246 13.87 -36.36 -2.01
N LEU A 247 12.72 -35.68 -1.89
CA LEU A 247 11.97 -35.56 -0.65
C LEU A 247 12.81 -35.08 0.54
N THR A 248 13.82 -34.22 0.31
CA THR A 248 14.80 -33.81 1.32
C THR A 248 14.18 -32.97 2.44
N GLN A 249 12.99 -32.42 2.21
CA GLN A 249 12.26 -31.59 3.18
C GLN A 249 11.61 -32.41 4.30
N ILE A 250 11.41 -33.71 4.07
CA ILE A 250 10.83 -34.63 5.04
C ILE A 250 11.96 -35.39 5.75
N GLU A 251 11.93 -35.39 7.08
CA GLU A 251 12.84 -36.22 7.88
C GLU A 251 12.31 -37.66 7.93
N MET A 252 12.91 -38.55 7.14
CA MET A 252 12.57 -39.97 7.03
C MET A 252 13.84 -40.84 6.96
N THR A 253 13.69 -42.15 7.19
CA THR A 253 14.82 -43.10 7.06
C THR A 253 15.18 -43.30 5.59
N ASP A 254 16.42 -43.73 5.31
CA ASP A 254 16.86 -43.93 3.91
C ASP A 254 16.07 -45.05 3.20
N ALA A 255 15.60 -46.05 3.95
CA ALA A 255 14.75 -47.13 3.43
C ALA A 255 13.36 -46.61 3.03
N GLU A 256 12.72 -45.80 3.88
CA GLU A 256 11.42 -45.17 3.57
C GLU A 256 11.53 -44.19 2.39
N ARG A 257 12.66 -43.46 2.30
CA ARG A 257 12.92 -42.55 1.19
C ARG A 257 13.04 -43.29 -0.13
N ALA A 258 13.74 -44.42 -0.15
CA ALA A 258 13.87 -45.23 -1.35
C ALA A 258 12.51 -45.76 -1.85
N GLU A 259 11.62 -46.19 -0.94
CA GLU A 259 10.27 -46.65 -1.31
C GLU A 259 9.40 -45.50 -1.86
N ALA A 260 9.43 -44.34 -1.20
CA ALA A 260 8.69 -43.17 -1.66
C ALA A 260 9.19 -42.68 -3.02
N LEU A 261 10.52 -42.64 -3.23
CA LEU A 261 11.11 -42.24 -4.53
C LEU A 261 10.84 -43.26 -5.64
N ALA A 262 10.82 -44.56 -5.34
CA ALA A 262 10.43 -45.59 -6.29
C ALA A 262 9.01 -45.36 -6.82
N SER A 263 8.09 -44.89 -5.96
CA SER A 263 6.73 -44.51 -6.38
C SER A 263 6.67 -43.23 -7.23
N LEU A 264 7.70 -42.37 -7.17
CA LEU A 264 7.80 -41.09 -7.89
C LEU A 264 8.66 -41.15 -9.16
N SER A 265 9.46 -42.20 -9.32
CA SER A 265 10.43 -42.40 -10.41
C SER A 265 9.87 -42.25 -11.85
N PRO A 266 8.66 -42.73 -12.20
CA PRO A 266 8.12 -42.53 -13.55
C PRO A 266 7.74 -41.07 -13.87
N VAL A 267 7.65 -40.20 -12.84
CA VAL A 267 7.26 -38.79 -12.97
C VAL A 267 8.49 -37.89 -13.20
N VAL A 268 9.59 -38.11 -12.46
CA VAL A 268 10.79 -37.24 -12.48
C VAL A 268 11.55 -37.28 -13.83
N VAL A 269 11.53 -38.42 -14.52
CA VAL A 269 12.32 -38.64 -15.76
C VAL A 269 11.73 -37.90 -16.97
N SER A 270 10.40 -37.84 -17.10
CA SER A 270 9.74 -37.10 -18.20
C SER A 270 9.88 -35.58 -18.03
N GLU A 271 9.96 -35.12 -16.78
CA GLU A 271 9.89 -33.70 -16.43
C GLU A 271 11.24 -32.98 -16.46
N THR A 272 12.37 -33.69 -16.40
CA THR A 272 13.70 -33.04 -16.46
C THR A 272 13.92 -32.36 -17.83
N GLN A 273 13.32 -32.91 -18.89
CA GLN A 273 13.32 -32.32 -20.23
C GLN A 273 12.28 -31.19 -20.38
N GLU A 274 11.12 -31.30 -19.73
CA GLU A 274 10.05 -30.31 -19.82
C GLU A 274 10.29 -29.09 -18.93
N ALA A 275 10.88 -29.27 -17.74
CA ALA A 275 11.24 -28.20 -16.82
C ALA A 275 12.35 -27.29 -17.36
N ALA A 276 13.30 -27.85 -18.14
CA ALA A 276 14.31 -27.07 -18.85
C ALA A 276 13.69 -26.17 -19.95
N ALA A 277 12.64 -26.66 -20.63
CA ALA A 277 11.89 -25.89 -21.61
C ALA A 277 10.94 -24.85 -20.94
N ALA A 278 10.34 -25.19 -19.80
CA ALA A 278 9.45 -24.32 -19.04
C ALA A 278 10.21 -23.19 -18.32
N GLN A 279 11.43 -23.42 -17.83
CA GLN A 279 12.29 -22.36 -17.26
C GLN A 279 12.69 -21.32 -18.32
N ALA A 280 12.90 -21.73 -19.57
CA ALA A 280 13.10 -20.81 -20.69
C ALA A 280 11.82 -20.03 -21.07
N ALA A 281 10.63 -20.58 -20.79
CA ALA A 281 9.35 -19.93 -21.07
C ALA A 281 8.84 -19.04 -19.91
N ALA A 282 9.12 -19.40 -18.65
CA ALA A 282 8.60 -18.73 -17.44
C ALA A 282 9.22 -17.35 -17.16
N THR A 283 10.37 -17.03 -17.79
CA THR A 283 10.88 -15.65 -17.85
C THR A 283 9.99 -14.72 -18.68
N ARG A 284 9.03 -15.25 -19.44
CA ARG A 284 8.09 -14.50 -20.28
C ARG A 284 6.64 -14.88 -20.01
N LYS A 285 6.04 -14.37 -18.93
CA LYS A 285 4.64 -13.84 -18.93
C LYS A 285 4.20 -13.48 -17.51
N GLY A 286 4.45 -12.23 -17.15
CA GLY A 286 3.55 -11.54 -16.21
C GLY A 286 2.14 -11.41 -16.82
N PRO A 287 1.13 -10.96 -16.05
CA PRO A 287 -0.19 -10.69 -16.61
C PRO A 287 -0.01 -9.77 -17.84
N GLY A 288 -0.61 -10.18 -18.97
CA GLY A 288 -0.43 -9.50 -20.25
C GLY A 288 -0.67 -8.00 -20.11
N LEU A 289 0.11 -7.21 -20.85
CA LEU A 289 0.10 -5.74 -20.77
C LEU A 289 -1.34 -5.17 -20.84
N ALA A 290 -2.20 -5.77 -21.67
CA ALA A 290 -3.61 -5.41 -21.79
C ALA A 290 -4.42 -5.59 -20.49
N ARG A 291 -4.20 -6.66 -19.71
CA ARG A 291 -4.93 -6.87 -18.44
C ARG A 291 -4.44 -5.92 -17.35
N ARG A 292 -3.14 -5.61 -17.34
CA ARG A 292 -2.58 -4.58 -16.45
C ARG A 292 -3.09 -3.18 -16.80
N LEU A 293 -3.16 -2.87 -18.10
CA LEU A 293 -3.72 -1.62 -18.60
C LEU A 293 -5.21 -1.51 -18.25
N LEU A 294 -5.98 -2.57 -18.45
CA LEU A 294 -7.41 -2.58 -18.12
C LEU A 294 -7.65 -2.37 -16.62
N THR A 295 -6.89 -3.04 -15.75
CA THR A 295 -6.98 -2.84 -14.30
C THR A 295 -6.58 -1.42 -13.91
N PHE A 296 -5.53 -0.87 -14.52
CA PHE A 296 -5.10 0.51 -14.29
C PHE A 296 -6.19 1.51 -14.72
N VAL A 297 -6.74 1.37 -15.93
CA VAL A 297 -7.83 2.21 -16.45
C VAL A 297 -9.07 2.11 -15.58
N ALA A 298 -9.43 0.91 -15.11
CA ALA A 298 -10.56 0.73 -14.21
C ALA A 298 -10.35 1.45 -12.87
N ILE A 299 -9.15 1.38 -12.29
CA ILE A 299 -8.82 2.10 -11.06
C ILE A 299 -8.88 3.62 -11.30
N VAL A 300 -8.28 4.11 -12.39
CA VAL A 300 -8.32 5.53 -12.76
C VAL A 300 -9.77 6.00 -12.96
N ALA A 301 -10.61 5.21 -13.62
CA ALA A 301 -12.02 5.55 -13.84
C ALA A 301 -12.80 5.63 -12.52
N VAL A 302 -12.57 4.71 -11.58
CA VAL A 302 -13.21 4.76 -10.24
C VAL A 302 -12.77 6.00 -9.48
N ILE A 303 -11.47 6.32 -9.49
CA ILE A 303 -10.96 7.54 -8.87
C ILE A 303 -11.58 8.78 -9.51
N PHE A 304 -11.63 8.84 -10.84
CA PHE A 304 -12.22 9.95 -11.57
C PHE A 304 -13.70 10.16 -11.20
N VAL A 305 -14.50 9.09 -11.16
CA VAL A 305 -15.91 9.16 -10.75
C VAL A 305 -16.04 9.64 -9.30
N ALA A 306 -15.18 9.16 -8.39
CA ALA A 306 -15.20 9.60 -7.01
C ALA A 306 -14.86 11.09 -6.86
N VAL A 307 -13.81 11.56 -7.56
CA VAL A 307 -13.39 12.97 -7.52
C VAL A 307 -14.45 13.88 -8.13
N MET A 308 -15.00 13.52 -9.29
CA MET A 308 -16.05 14.31 -9.96
C MET A 308 -17.38 14.28 -9.19
N GLY A 309 -17.73 13.15 -8.59
CA GLY A 309 -18.91 13.05 -7.72
C GLY A 309 -18.77 13.91 -6.47
N TYR A 310 -17.59 13.95 -5.86
CA TYR A 310 -17.31 14.83 -4.73
C TYR A 310 -17.33 16.30 -5.13
N TRP A 311 -16.75 16.66 -6.29
CA TRP A 311 -16.81 18.02 -6.82
C TRP A 311 -18.24 18.47 -7.10
N LEU A 312 -19.07 17.63 -7.72
CA LEU A 312 -20.49 17.91 -7.93
C LEU A 312 -21.20 18.18 -6.60
N TRP A 313 -21.02 17.30 -5.62
CA TRP A 313 -21.56 17.51 -4.28
C TRP A 313 -21.08 18.82 -3.65
N TYR A 314 -19.81 19.18 -3.85
CA TYR A 314 -19.27 20.43 -3.34
C TYR A 314 -20.02 21.65 -3.90
N VAL A 315 -20.08 21.78 -5.23
CA VAL A 315 -20.68 22.98 -5.85
C VAL A 315 -22.21 23.05 -5.64
N THR A 316 -22.89 21.91 -5.55
CA THR A 316 -24.36 21.89 -5.40
C THR A 316 -24.87 21.83 -3.97
N SER A 317 -24.09 21.26 -3.04
CA SER A 317 -24.63 20.79 -1.75
C SER A 317 -23.72 21.01 -0.54
N ALA A 318 -22.44 21.39 -0.71
CA ALA A 318 -21.59 21.66 0.45
C ALA A 318 -22.14 22.81 1.30
N PRO A 319 -22.00 22.75 2.64
CA PRO A 319 -22.54 23.76 3.53
C PRO A 319 -21.79 25.10 3.51
N SER A 320 -20.60 25.16 2.89
CA SER A 320 -19.75 26.35 2.81
C SER A 320 -19.00 26.40 1.48
N GLN A 321 -18.83 27.59 0.89
CA GLN A 321 -17.97 27.79 -0.28
C GLN A 321 -16.49 27.48 0.02
N PHE A 322 -16.06 27.56 1.27
CA PHE A 322 -14.70 27.28 1.73
C PHE A 322 -14.51 25.82 2.18
N THR A 323 -14.88 24.88 1.30
CA THR A 323 -14.76 23.45 1.58
C THR A 323 -13.67 22.82 0.71
N SER A 324 -12.52 22.52 1.30
CA SER A 324 -11.44 21.73 0.67
C SER A 324 -11.70 20.21 0.84
N PRO A 325 -11.37 19.36 -0.16
CA PRO A 325 -10.68 19.67 -1.42
C PRO A 325 -11.60 20.13 -2.56
N GLY A 326 -12.89 20.42 -2.30
CA GLY A 326 -13.87 20.75 -3.34
C GLY A 326 -13.50 22.01 -4.13
N MET A 327 -13.11 23.08 -3.42
CA MET A 327 -12.62 24.33 -3.99
C MET A 327 -11.37 24.13 -4.87
N ASP A 328 -10.43 23.29 -4.41
CA ASP A 328 -9.19 22.99 -5.14
C ASP A 328 -9.48 22.22 -6.43
N ILE A 329 -10.38 21.24 -6.36
CA ILE A 329 -10.82 20.50 -7.55
C ILE A 329 -11.50 21.45 -8.53
N ASN A 330 -12.37 22.35 -8.05
CA ASN A 330 -13.04 23.31 -8.91
C ASN A 330 -12.05 24.22 -9.64
N ASN A 331 -11.04 24.72 -8.93
CA ASN A 331 -9.99 25.57 -9.51
C ASN A 331 -9.18 24.87 -10.61
N MET A 332 -8.96 23.56 -10.48
CA MET A 332 -8.18 22.78 -11.45
C MET A 332 -8.99 22.32 -12.67
N LEU A 333 -10.32 22.44 -12.63
CA LEU A 333 -11.15 22.01 -13.74
C LEU A 333 -10.94 22.90 -14.98
N PRO A 334 -11.13 22.36 -16.19
CA PRO A 334 -11.15 23.15 -17.41
C PRO A 334 -12.09 24.36 -17.26
N THR A 335 -11.71 25.48 -17.87
CA THR A 335 -12.37 26.79 -17.71
C THR A 335 -13.90 26.72 -17.70
N ALA A 336 -14.51 26.04 -18.67
CA ALA A 336 -15.97 25.90 -18.75
C ALA A 336 -16.61 25.22 -17.53
N LEU A 337 -15.95 24.20 -16.96
CA LEU A 337 -16.44 23.50 -15.77
C LEU A 337 -16.18 24.30 -14.49
N ASN A 338 -15.04 24.98 -14.42
CA ASN A 338 -14.71 25.87 -13.30
C ASN A 338 -15.70 27.04 -13.22
N GLU A 339 -15.98 27.73 -14.34
CA GLU A 339 -16.95 28.82 -14.42
C GLU A 339 -18.35 28.35 -14.01
N TRP A 340 -18.78 27.19 -14.51
CA TRP A 340 -20.06 26.60 -14.11
C TRP A 340 -20.12 26.28 -12.61
N GLY A 341 -19.05 25.71 -12.05
CA GLY A 341 -18.96 25.43 -10.62
C GLY A 341 -18.98 26.71 -9.78
N CYS A 342 -18.28 27.76 -10.21
CA CYS A 342 -18.28 29.07 -9.56
C CYS A 342 -19.67 29.72 -9.59
N ALA A 343 -20.38 29.68 -10.71
CA ALA A 343 -21.75 30.17 -10.80
C ALA A 343 -22.69 29.45 -9.82
N ARG A 344 -22.55 28.12 -9.67
CA ARG A 344 -23.35 27.34 -8.71
C ARG A 344 -23.07 27.67 -7.26
N LEU A 345 -21.82 27.97 -6.94
CA LEU A 345 -21.44 28.44 -5.61
C LEU A 345 -21.96 29.88 -5.39
N GLN A 346 -21.89 30.74 -6.39
CA GLN A 346 -22.36 32.13 -6.32
C GLN A 346 -23.88 32.20 -6.12
N GLU A 347 -24.66 31.34 -6.77
CA GLU A 347 -26.12 31.21 -6.56
C GLU A 347 -26.48 30.96 -5.09
N ARG A 348 -25.55 30.36 -4.32
CA ARG A 348 -25.79 29.92 -2.93
C ARG A 348 -25.12 30.81 -1.90
N PHE A 349 -24.01 31.45 -2.26
CA PHE A 349 -23.12 32.16 -1.34
C PHE A 349 -22.74 33.57 -1.83
N GLY A 350 -23.44 34.11 -2.82
CA GLY A 350 -23.10 35.38 -3.49
C GLY A 350 -23.07 36.61 -2.58
N ASP A 351 -23.68 36.54 -1.40
CA ASP A 351 -23.63 37.61 -0.38
C ASP A 351 -22.29 37.65 0.39
N GLY A 352 -21.44 36.63 0.22
CA GLY A 352 -20.13 36.52 0.87
C GLY A 352 -18.96 36.54 -0.11
N PRO A 353 -17.72 36.56 0.40
CA PRO A 353 -16.52 36.53 -0.43
C PRO A 353 -16.43 35.24 -1.24
N ALA A 354 -15.90 35.37 -2.46
CA ALA A 354 -15.73 34.26 -3.37
C ALA A 354 -14.65 33.29 -2.87
N PRO A 355 -14.85 31.96 -3.01
CA PRO A 355 -13.83 30.99 -2.64
C PRO A 355 -12.66 31.02 -3.64
N PHE A 356 -11.50 30.53 -3.19
CA PHE A 356 -10.32 30.34 -4.04
C PHE A 356 -10.66 29.58 -5.33
N GLY A 357 -10.19 30.09 -6.48
CA GLY A 357 -10.51 29.59 -7.81
C GLY A 357 -11.80 30.13 -8.42
N CYS A 358 -12.59 30.90 -7.66
CA CYS A 358 -13.76 31.66 -8.14
C CYS A 358 -13.68 33.16 -7.85
N ALA A 359 -12.66 33.60 -7.11
CA ALA A 359 -12.41 35.01 -6.84
C ALA A 359 -11.81 35.73 -8.06
N ALA A 360 -12.17 37.00 -8.21
CA ALA A 360 -11.57 37.92 -9.17
C ALA A 360 -10.18 38.38 -8.69
N ALA A 361 -9.54 39.27 -9.45
CA ALA A 361 -8.17 39.74 -9.16
C ALA A 361 -8.04 40.51 -7.83
N ASP A 362 -9.15 40.90 -7.21
CA ASP A 362 -9.21 41.53 -5.90
C ASP A 362 -9.32 40.53 -4.73
N TYR A 363 -9.32 39.22 -5.03
CA TYR A 363 -9.41 38.11 -4.10
C TYR A 363 -10.64 38.11 -3.18
N GLN A 364 -11.65 38.95 -3.48
CA GLN A 364 -12.86 39.05 -2.68
C GLN A 364 -14.13 38.93 -3.51
N SER A 365 -14.16 39.57 -4.68
CA SER A 365 -15.34 39.55 -5.55
C SER A 365 -15.39 38.27 -6.38
N TRP A 366 -16.59 37.90 -6.81
CA TRP A 366 -16.81 36.76 -7.70
C TRP A 366 -16.39 37.12 -9.13
N LYS A 367 -15.67 36.22 -9.79
CA LYS A 367 -15.18 36.40 -11.17
C LYS A 367 -16.22 36.11 -12.25
#